data_AF-A0A1S3QYT2-F1
#
_entry.id   AF-A0A1S3QYT2-F1
#
_cell.length_a   1.000
_cell.length_b   1.000
_cell.length_c   1.000
_cell.angle_alpha   90.00
_cell.angle_beta   90.00
_cell.angle_gamma   90.00
#
_symmetry.space_group_name_H-M   'P 1'
#
loop_
_entity.id
_entity.type
_entity.pdbx_description
1 polymer ?
#
loop_
_entity_poly.entity_id
_entity_poly.type
_entity_poly.pdbx_seq_one_letter_code
_entity_poly.pdbx_strand_id
1 'polypeptide(L)'
;MTLEQQQLVLKKLVIPFLSRPTTDSGCVYNSNSSVDWLQKNLGPFSVLVSLRDLLEFNTDFSPLSVLEVLSPKQTAELVVLPLPGLPGKAVIINTVFDYLSMSPKERKLPEFLYYLVRLSEEMMLPCDSFKTIFERLYQALPSVPPEMEPVIQAIIDNLMQTAPADCLPMNMKCPITPANVSRVCEGNASDSLQSYLATSNTANVPCNFSLEEYACASLTNFTAEHLVSLLKCKLPGNSSHSKETWKVLLTKLTSVLDQALDMFSNMSKPVIGPAVSQALDVIGEIRVNRLTDDQLRDSDVIRKWFSGRLRLFLPSASGGFLHCLSTKNLSCDTYQQ
;
A
#
# COMPACT_ATOMS: atom_id res chain seq x y z
N MET A 1 28.57 -16.75 -11.18
CA MET A 1 29.16 -16.19 -9.95
C MET A 1 28.04 -16.11 -8.92
N THR A 2 28.25 -16.55 -7.68
CA THR A 2 27.23 -16.42 -6.62
C THR A 2 27.10 -14.96 -6.19
N LEU A 3 25.99 -14.59 -5.55
CA LEU A 3 25.81 -13.23 -5.01
C LEU A 3 26.93 -12.86 -4.03
N GLU A 4 27.32 -13.79 -3.16
CA GLU A 4 28.43 -13.60 -2.22
C GLU A 4 29.74 -13.28 -2.94
N GLN A 5 30.01 -13.99 -4.05
CA GLN A 5 31.23 -13.76 -4.80
C GLN A 5 31.17 -12.46 -5.63
N GLN A 6 29.99 -12.07 -6.11
CA GLN A 6 29.79 -10.75 -6.72
C GLN A 6 30.06 -9.63 -5.71
N GLN A 7 29.52 -9.73 -4.50
CA GLN A 7 29.75 -8.77 -3.41
C GLN A 7 31.22 -8.74 -3.01
N LEU A 8 31.90 -9.88 -2.99
CA LEU A 8 33.34 -9.95 -2.71
C LEU A 8 34.15 -9.21 -3.78
N VAL A 9 33.88 -9.44 -5.07
CA VAL A 9 34.53 -8.72 -6.17
C VAL A 9 34.27 -7.23 -6.07
N LEU A 10 33.02 -6.82 -5.82
CA LEU A 10 32.66 -5.42 -5.69
C LEU A 10 33.44 -4.74 -4.55
N LYS A 11 33.44 -5.36 -3.35
CA LYS A 11 34.06 -4.81 -2.15
C LYS A 11 35.58 -4.84 -2.16
N LYS A 12 36.19 -5.87 -2.76
CA LYS A 12 37.65 -6.09 -2.72
C LYS A 12 38.39 -5.55 -3.93
N LEU A 13 37.71 -5.38 -5.07
CA LEU A 13 38.33 -4.93 -6.31
C LEU A 13 37.69 -3.65 -6.82
N VAL A 14 36.40 -3.67 -7.14
CA VAL A 14 35.75 -2.59 -7.92
C VAL A 14 35.70 -1.27 -7.15
N ILE A 15 35.10 -1.26 -5.95
CA ILE A 15 34.97 -0.05 -5.14
C ILE A 15 36.36 0.53 -4.80
N PRO A 16 37.32 -0.26 -4.27
CA PRO A 16 38.66 0.26 -3.99
C PRO A 16 39.42 0.76 -5.22
N PHE A 17 39.11 0.27 -6.42
CA PHE A 17 39.75 0.71 -7.66
C PHE A 17 39.16 2.03 -8.16
N LEU A 18 37.83 2.14 -8.21
CA LEU A 18 37.14 3.36 -8.65
C LEU A 18 37.34 4.53 -7.68
N SER A 19 37.57 4.26 -6.40
CA SER A 19 37.80 5.28 -5.36
C SER A 19 39.25 5.79 -5.28
N ARG A 20 40.16 5.34 -6.15
CA ARG A 20 41.58 5.73 -6.06
C ARG A 20 41.73 7.21 -6.42
N PRO A 21 42.49 7.99 -5.64
CA PRO A 21 42.76 9.39 -5.96
C PRO A 21 43.84 9.47 -7.05
N THR A 22 43.46 9.13 -8.27
CA THR A 22 44.28 9.28 -9.49
C THR A 22 43.74 10.42 -10.34
N THR A 23 44.49 10.81 -11.38
CA THR A 23 44.00 11.80 -12.36
C THR A 23 42.71 11.33 -13.04
N ASP A 24 42.54 10.02 -13.24
CA ASP A 24 41.32 9.38 -13.79
C ASP A 24 40.53 8.66 -12.67
N SER A 25 40.31 9.33 -11.55
CA SER A 25 39.47 8.79 -10.47
C SER A 25 38.10 8.40 -11.01
N GLY A 26 37.60 7.22 -10.61
CA GLY A 26 36.33 6.70 -11.11
C GLY A 26 36.31 6.25 -12.57
N CYS A 27 37.44 6.31 -13.30
CA CYS A 27 37.53 5.93 -14.72
C CYS A 27 36.53 6.72 -15.60
N VAL A 28 36.51 8.04 -15.42
CA VAL A 28 35.55 8.95 -16.06
C VAL A 28 36.01 9.35 -17.47
N TYR A 29 37.32 9.53 -17.71
CA TYR A 29 37.82 10.16 -18.95
C TYR A 29 37.41 9.46 -20.25
N ASN A 30 37.24 8.14 -20.24
CA ASN A 30 36.92 7.35 -21.43
C ASN A 30 35.41 7.07 -21.61
N SER A 31 34.57 7.83 -20.90
CA SER A 31 33.11 7.66 -20.92
C SER A 31 32.41 8.86 -21.54
N ASN A 32 31.55 8.61 -22.52
CA ASN A 32 30.86 9.67 -23.27
C ASN A 32 29.52 10.10 -22.62
N SER A 33 29.00 9.30 -21.70
CA SER A 33 27.75 9.55 -20.99
C SER A 33 27.71 8.79 -19.66
N SER A 34 26.75 9.13 -18.79
CA SER A 34 26.54 8.39 -17.54
C SER A 34 26.13 6.93 -17.77
N VAL A 35 25.38 6.63 -18.84
CA VAL A 35 25.04 5.25 -19.23
C VAL A 35 26.31 4.47 -19.61
N ASP A 36 27.14 5.06 -20.47
CA ASP A 36 28.39 4.46 -20.96
C ASP A 36 29.37 4.22 -19.81
N TRP A 37 29.52 5.21 -18.92
CA TRP A 37 30.33 5.10 -17.71
C TRP A 37 29.88 3.94 -16.81
N LEU A 38 28.57 3.86 -16.53
CA LEU A 38 28.02 2.82 -15.65
C LEU A 38 28.20 1.42 -16.26
N GLN A 39 28.00 1.28 -17.57
CA GLN A 39 28.15 0.01 -18.28
C GLN A 39 29.61 -0.44 -18.34
N LYS A 40 30.56 0.45 -18.67
CA LYS A 40 31.98 0.12 -18.78
C LYS A 40 32.60 -0.24 -17.43
N ASN A 41 32.27 0.51 -16.38
CA ASN A 41 32.94 0.37 -15.09
C ASN A 41 32.29 -0.66 -14.16
N LEU A 42 30.97 -0.83 -14.26
CA LEU A 42 30.21 -1.68 -13.34
C LEU A 42 29.40 -2.75 -14.05
N GLY A 43 28.86 -2.46 -15.24
CA GLY A 43 28.07 -3.42 -16.01
C GLY A 43 26.95 -4.01 -15.13
N PRO A 44 26.79 -5.35 -15.07
CA PRO A 44 25.80 -5.99 -14.22
C PRO A 44 25.98 -5.79 -12.70
N PHE A 45 27.16 -5.38 -12.24
CA PHE A 45 27.40 -5.09 -10.82
C PHE A 45 26.78 -3.75 -10.38
N SER A 46 26.37 -2.90 -11.31
CA SER A 46 25.81 -1.57 -11.01
C SER A 46 24.63 -1.64 -10.05
N VAL A 47 23.76 -2.65 -10.16
CA VAL A 47 22.58 -2.85 -9.31
C VAL A 47 22.91 -3.20 -7.86
N LEU A 48 24.17 -3.55 -7.56
CA LEU A 48 24.66 -3.90 -6.23
C LEU A 48 25.31 -2.72 -5.50
N VAL A 49 25.48 -1.58 -6.18
CA VAL A 49 26.15 -0.37 -5.66
C VAL A 49 25.09 0.68 -5.34
N SER A 50 25.23 1.41 -4.22
CA SER A 50 24.29 2.48 -3.87
C SER A 50 24.45 3.68 -4.80
N LEU A 51 23.39 4.46 -5.03
CA LEU A 51 23.51 5.70 -5.81
C LEU A 51 24.51 6.69 -5.20
N ARG A 52 24.66 6.70 -3.87
CA ARG A 52 25.64 7.54 -3.18
C ARG A 52 27.05 7.18 -3.61
N ASP A 53 27.41 5.90 -3.58
CA ASP A 53 28.75 5.45 -4.00
C ASP A 53 28.99 5.77 -5.48
N LEU A 54 27.98 5.61 -6.35
CA LEU A 54 28.10 5.96 -7.77
C LEU A 54 28.42 7.44 -7.99
N LEU A 55 27.77 8.33 -7.24
CA LEU A 55 28.02 9.77 -7.28
C LEU A 55 29.37 10.15 -6.67
N GLU A 56 29.87 9.37 -5.71
CA GLU A 56 31.23 9.53 -5.15
C GLU A 56 32.30 9.08 -6.16
N PHE A 57 32.05 8.01 -6.92
CA PHE A 57 33.00 7.56 -7.94
C PHE A 57 33.05 8.50 -9.15
N ASN A 58 31.91 9.04 -9.57
CA ASN A 58 31.82 9.96 -10.70
C ASN A 58 30.89 11.13 -10.34
N THR A 59 31.47 12.29 -10.05
CA THR A 59 30.73 13.49 -9.68
C THR A 59 29.88 14.07 -10.81
N ASP A 60 30.17 13.72 -12.07
CA ASP A 60 29.41 14.11 -13.25
C ASP A 60 28.34 13.07 -13.63
N PHE A 61 28.19 12.01 -12.83
CA PHE A 61 27.16 11.00 -13.04
C PHE A 61 25.76 11.59 -12.86
N SER A 62 24.88 11.40 -13.85
CA SER A 62 23.49 11.86 -13.83
C SER A 62 22.53 10.67 -13.73
N PRO A 63 22.03 10.34 -12.52
CA PRO A 63 21.12 9.21 -12.30
C PRO A 63 19.83 9.27 -13.13
N LEU A 64 19.29 10.48 -13.34
CA LEU A 64 18.06 10.67 -14.13
C LEU A 64 18.22 10.31 -15.61
N SER A 65 19.44 10.39 -16.14
CA SER A 65 19.75 9.97 -17.52
C SER A 65 19.90 8.46 -17.69
N VAL A 66 19.95 7.71 -16.58
CA VAL A 66 20.22 6.25 -16.60
C VAL A 66 19.08 5.43 -15.99
N LEU A 67 17.88 6.01 -15.84
CA LEU A 67 16.73 5.34 -15.19
C LEU A 67 16.43 3.94 -15.75
N GLU A 68 16.70 3.71 -17.04
CA GLU A 68 16.51 2.41 -17.70
C GLU A 68 17.42 1.28 -17.23
N VAL A 69 18.56 1.60 -16.63
CA VAL A 69 19.54 0.62 -16.12
C VAL A 69 19.66 0.63 -14.60
N LEU A 70 18.95 1.53 -13.91
CA LEU A 70 18.88 1.52 -12.45
C LEU A 70 18.02 0.37 -11.94
N SER A 71 18.40 -0.20 -10.80
CA SER A 71 17.53 -1.10 -10.06
C SER A 71 16.36 -0.33 -9.42
N PRO A 72 15.23 -1.00 -9.12
CA PRO A 72 14.12 -0.35 -8.41
C PRO A 72 14.53 0.28 -7.08
N LYS A 73 15.49 -0.33 -6.37
CA LYS A 73 16.07 0.21 -5.14
C LYS A 73 16.81 1.53 -5.41
N GLN A 74 17.69 1.58 -6.40
CA GLN A 74 18.40 2.80 -6.78
C GLN A 74 17.43 3.90 -7.23
N THR A 75 16.40 3.57 -8.00
CA THR A 75 15.37 4.54 -8.38
C THR A 75 14.63 5.09 -7.16
N ALA A 76 14.37 4.27 -6.12
CA ALA A 76 13.81 4.74 -4.85
C ALA A 76 14.82 5.57 -4.03
N GLU A 77 16.10 5.21 -4.01
CA GLU A 77 17.18 6.00 -3.40
C GLU A 77 17.22 7.41 -3.99
N LEU A 78 17.01 7.55 -5.30
CA LEU A 78 16.97 8.83 -6.00
C LEU A 78 15.86 9.74 -5.44
N VAL A 79 14.69 9.17 -5.19
CA VAL A 79 13.53 9.87 -4.63
C VAL A 79 13.73 10.20 -3.16
N VAL A 80 14.30 9.31 -2.36
CA VAL A 80 14.34 9.44 -0.89
C VAL A 80 15.61 10.13 -0.38
N LEU A 81 16.79 9.69 -0.82
CA LEU A 81 18.06 10.10 -0.21
C LEU A 81 18.48 11.52 -0.60
N PRO A 82 19.23 12.26 0.25
CA PRO A 82 19.69 13.61 -0.02
C PRO A 82 21.00 13.51 -0.79
N LEU A 83 20.91 13.17 -2.07
CA LEU A 83 22.08 12.96 -2.92
C LEU A 83 22.59 14.31 -3.47
N PRO A 84 23.92 14.53 -3.48
CA PRO A 84 24.51 15.78 -3.95
C PRO A 84 24.39 15.93 -5.47
N GLY A 85 24.41 17.18 -5.96
CA GLY A 85 24.48 17.48 -7.40
C GLY A 85 23.20 17.22 -8.20
N LEU A 86 22.10 16.85 -7.54
CA LEU A 86 20.82 16.55 -8.19
C LEU A 86 19.86 17.74 -8.23
N PRO A 87 18.90 17.77 -9.16
CA PRO A 87 17.85 18.78 -9.16
C PRO A 87 16.95 18.66 -7.93
N GLY A 88 16.08 19.66 -7.72
CA GLY A 88 15.14 19.66 -6.59
C GLY A 88 14.26 18.42 -6.54
N LYS A 89 13.85 18.00 -5.33
CA LYS A 89 13.10 16.76 -5.09
C LYS A 89 11.83 16.62 -5.93
N ALA A 90 11.08 17.71 -6.12
CA ALA A 90 9.89 17.69 -6.97
C ALA A 90 10.21 17.31 -8.42
N VAL A 91 11.32 17.80 -8.99
CA VAL A 91 11.75 17.43 -10.36
C VAL A 91 12.06 15.93 -10.41
N ILE A 92 12.85 15.44 -9.44
CA ILE A 92 13.21 14.02 -9.36
C ILE A 92 11.97 13.13 -9.28
N ILE A 93 11.06 13.43 -8.35
CA ILE A 93 9.83 12.65 -8.13
C ILE A 93 9.01 12.61 -9.42
N ASN A 94 8.75 13.77 -10.04
CA ASN A 94 7.96 13.82 -11.26
C ASN A 94 8.62 13.04 -12.39
N THR A 95 9.93 13.23 -12.65
CA THR A 95 10.65 12.50 -13.70
C THR A 95 10.65 10.99 -13.47
N VAL A 96 10.87 10.53 -12.23
CA VAL A 96 10.84 9.10 -11.90
C VAL A 96 9.45 8.52 -12.13
N PHE A 97 8.39 9.17 -11.65
CA PHE A 97 7.03 8.68 -11.87
C PHE A 97 6.64 8.76 -13.36
N ASP A 98 7.02 9.81 -14.10
CA ASP A 98 6.76 9.92 -15.54
C ASP A 98 7.40 8.75 -16.30
N TYR A 99 8.64 8.41 -15.93
CA TYR A 99 9.32 7.24 -16.43
C TYR A 99 8.54 5.95 -16.07
N LEU A 100 8.27 5.69 -14.80
CA LEU A 100 7.64 4.43 -14.39
C LEU A 100 6.23 4.24 -14.98
N SER A 101 5.46 5.32 -15.10
CA SER A 101 4.07 5.28 -15.59
C SER A 101 3.93 4.93 -17.07
N MET A 102 4.98 5.08 -17.90
CA MET A 102 4.91 4.71 -19.32
C MET A 102 4.71 3.21 -19.54
N SER A 103 5.29 2.36 -18.67
CA SER A 103 5.18 0.90 -18.76
C SER A 103 5.36 0.31 -17.35
N PRO A 104 4.33 0.42 -16.47
CA PRO A 104 4.47 0.15 -15.04
C PRO A 104 5.01 -1.25 -14.71
N LYS A 105 4.64 -2.26 -15.50
CA LYS A 105 5.07 -3.65 -15.31
C LYS A 105 6.52 -3.83 -15.71
N GLU A 106 6.86 -3.41 -16.93
CA GLU A 106 8.19 -3.55 -17.53
C GLU A 106 9.23 -2.72 -16.77
N ARG A 107 8.83 -1.54 -16.30
CA ARG A 107 9.67 -0.61 -15.52
C ARG A 107 9.62 -0.86 -14.01
N LYS A 108 9.00 -1.97 -13.57
CA LYS A 108 9.04 -2.46 -12.18
C LYS A 108 8.54 -1.43 -11.16
N LEU A 109 7.44 -0.76 -11.49
CA LEU A 109 6.77 0.19 -10.57
C LEU A 109 6.46 -0.47 -9.21
N PRO A 110 5.90 -1.70 -9.12
CA PRO A 110 5.63 -2.33 -7.82
C PRO A 110 6.87 -2.47 -6.93
N GLU A 111 7.99 -2.92 -7.50
CA GLU A 111 9.24 -3.09 -6.78
C GLU A 111 9.84 -1.74 -6.36
N PHE A 112 9.74 -0.72 -7.20
CA PHE A 112 10.13 0.64 -6.84
C PHE A 112 9.33 1.14 -5.64
N LEU A 113 8.00 0.98 -5.67
CA LEU A 113 7.12 1.43 -4.59
C LEU A 113 7.41 0.71 -3.27
N TYR A 114 7.74 -0.58 -3.32
CA TYR A 114 8.19 -1.33 -2.14
C TYR A 114 9.44 -0.68 -1.51
N TYR A 115 10.46 -0.34 -2.31
CA TYR A 115 11.66 0.32 -1.78
C TYR A 115 11.40 1.77 -1.36
N LEU A 116 10.49 2.48 -2.03
CA LEU A 116 10.09 3.85 -1.68
C LEU A 116 9.56 3.91 -0.24
N VAL A 117 8.63 3.01 0.12
CA VAL A 117 8.09 2.92 1.49
C VAL A 117 9.19 2.62 2.48
N ARG A 118 9.96 1.55 2.24
CA ARG A 118 11.03 1.12 3.15
C ARG A 118 12.07 2.20 3.42
N LEU A 119 12.51 2.90 2.38
CA LEU A 119 13.48 3.97 2.54
C LEU A 119 12.86 5.19 3.24
N SER A 120 11.55 5.44 3.06
CA SER A 120 10.85 6.54 3.75
C SER A 120 10.68 6.30 5.25
N GLU A 121 10.65 5.03 5.69
CA GLU A 121 10.67 4.66 7.12
C GLU A 121 12.04 4.94 7.75
N GLU A 122 13.12 4.72 7.00
CA GLU A 122 14.50 4.94 7.46
C GLU A 122 14.91 6.41 7.38
N MET A 123 14.29 7.17 6.47
CA MET A 123 14.66 8.55 6.20
C MET A 123 13.45 9.45 5.97
N MET A 124 13.36 10.52 6.79
CA MET A 124 12.31 11.52 6.65
C MET A 124 12.45 12.31 5.35
N LEU A 125 11.46 12.13 4.47
CA LEU A 125 11.24 12.99 3.31
C LEU A 125 10.70 14.37 3.74
N PRO A 126 11.08 15.46 3.04
CA PRO A 126 10.43 16.75 3.19
C PRO A 126 8.92 16.67 2.92
N CYS A 127 8.14 17.51 3.59
CA CYS A 127 6.68 17.53 3.48
C CYS A 127 6.19 17.68 2.03
N ASP A 128 6.80 18.58 1.27
CA ASP A 128 6.45 18.80 -0.14
C ASP A 128 6.72 17.57 -1.00
N SER A 129 7.77 16.79 -0.69
CA SER A 129 8.05 15.52 -1.36
C SER A 129 6.94 14.50 -1.11
N PHE A 130 6.45 14.37 0.14
CA PHE A 130 5.32 13.50 0.44
C PHE A 130 4.07 13.93 -0.33
N LYS A 131 3.75 15.24 -0.35
CA LYS A 131 2.61 15.78 -1.12
C LYS A 131 2.70 15.44 -2.60
N THR A 132 3.87 15.66 -3.23
CA THR A 132 4.08 15.31 -4.63
C THR A 132 3.97 13.79 -4.86
N ILE A 133 4.52 12.96 -3.97
CA ILE A 133 4.41 11.50 -4.10
C ILE A 133 2.93 11.06 -4.03
N PHE A 134 2.15 11.57 -3.07
CA PHE A 134 0.72 11.26 -3.00
C PHE A 134 0.01 11.68 -4.29
N GLU A 135 0.19 12.91 -4.77
CA GLU A 135 -0.40 13.39 -6.02
C GLU A 135 -0.11 12.44 -7.19
N ARG A 136 1.13 11.97 -7.34
CA ARG A 136 1.54 11.04 -8.39
C ARG A 136 0.92 9.65 -8.25
N LEU A 137 0.81 9.13 -7.03
CA LEU A 137 0.16 7.84 -6.78
C LEU A 137 -1.34 7.88 -7.11
N TYR A 138 -2.04 8.94 -6.70
CA TYR A 138 -3.46 9.10 -7.02
C TYR A 138 -3.72 9.36 -8.50
N GLN A 139 -2.83 10.08 -9.19
CA GLN A 139 -2.88 10.23 -10.65
C GLN A 139 -2.66 8.90 -11.38
N ALA A 140 -1.89 7.97 -10.81
CA ALA A 140 -1.61 6.67 -11.42
C ALA A 140 -2.80 5.70 -11.34
N LEU A 141 -3.58 5.72 -10.25
CA LEU A 141 -4.72 4.80 -10.02
C LEU A 141 -5.65 4.60 -11.23
N PRO A 142 -6.17 5.64 -11.92
CA PRO A 142 -7.08 5.45 -13.05
C PRO A 142 -6.43 4.88 -14.31
N SER A 143 -5.09 4.86 -14.40
CA SER A 143 -4.35 4.49 -15.60
C SER A 143 -3.60 3.17 -15.49
N VAL A 144 -3.44 2.63 -14.27
CA VAL A 144 -2.77 1.35 -14.07
C VAL A 144 -3.70 0.16 -14.38
N PRO A 145 -3.14 -1.01 -14.73
CA PRO A 145 -3.90 -2.25 -14.81
C PRO A 145 -4.65 -2.55 -13.49
N PRO A 146 -5.87 -3.13 -13.55
CA PRO A 146 -6.68 -3.42 -12.36
C PRO A 146 -5.97 -4.24 -11.27
N GLU A 147 -5.02 -5.10 -11.66
CA GLU A 147 -4.22 -5.91 -10.74
C GLU A 147 -3.19 -5.08 -9.93
N MET A 148 -2.82 -3.88 -10.38
CA MET A 148 -1.86 -3.01 -9.71
C MET A 148 -2.51 -1.97 -8.78
N GLU A 149 -3.79 -1.65 -9.00
CA GLU A 149 -4.58 -0.77 -8.13
C GLU A 149 -4.44 -1.11 -6.63
N PRO A 150 -4.64 -2.37 -6.17
CA PRO A 150 -4.51 -2.71 -4.76
C PRO A 150 -3.08 -2.54 -4.22
N VAL A 151 -2.07 -2.72 -5.08
CA VAL A 151 -0.66 -2.49 -4.72
C VAL A 151 -0.42 -1.01 -4.46
N ILE A 152 -0.85 -0.14 -5.37
CA ILE A 152 -0.71 1.32 -5.21
C ILE A 152 -1.47 1.81 -3.97
N GLN A 153 -2.69 1.30 -3.75
CA GLN A 153 -3.47 1.67 -2.58
C GLN A 153 -2.77 1.29 -1.26
N ALA A 154 -2.21 0.09 -1.17
CA ALA A 154 -1.44 -0.33 0.01
C ALA A 154 -0.21 0.55 0.24
N ILE A 155 0.45 1.00 -0.82
CA ILE A 155 1.60 1.90 -0.75
C ILE A 155 1.19 3.29 -0.23
N ILE A 156 0.06 3.83 -0.71
CA ILE A 156 -0.52 5.07 -0.19
C ILE A 156 -0.77 4.93 1.32
N ASP A 157 -1.41 3.84 1.76
CA ASP A 157 -1.77 3.62 3.16
C ASP A 157 -0.52 3.50 4.07
N ASN A 158 0.58 2.91 3.57
CA ASN A 158 1.85 2.83 4.30
C ASN A 158 2.56 4.19 4.38
N LEU A 159 2.57 4.95 3.28
CA LEU A 159 3.15 6.29 3.26
C LEU A 159 2.37 7.25 4.18
N MET A 160 1.05 7.10 4.29
CA MET A 160 0.24 7.90 5.23
C MET A 160 0.61 7.66 6.69
N GLN A 161 1.08 6.46 7.05
CA GLN A 161 1.58 6.17 8.41
C GLN A 161 2.97 6.74 8.66
N THR A 162 3.75 6.95 7.60
CA THR A 162 5.13 7.45 7.66
C THR A 162 5.18 8.98 7.62
N ALA A 163 4.29 9.60 6.85
CA ALA A 163 4.28 11.04 6.63
C ALA A 163 3.75 11.82 7.85
N PRO A 164 4.30 13.02 8.14
CA PRO A 164 3.71 13.94 9.11
C PRO A 164 2.28 14.34 8.73
N ALA A 165 1.43 14.61 9.73
CA ALA A 165 0.00 14.86 9.53
C ALA A 165 -0.30 16.06 8.62
N ASP A 166 0.51 17.11 8.67
CA ASP A 166 0.43 18.31 7.82
C ASP A 166 0.86 18.08 6.37
N CYS A 167 1.43 16.90 6.07
CA CYS A 167 1.86 16.48 4.74
C CYS A 167 0.87 15.54 4.06
N LEU A 168 -0.16 15.09 4.78
CA LEU A 168 -1.21 14.25 4.22
C LEU A 168 -2.13 15.06 3.29
N PRO A 169 -2.66 14.45 2.22
CA PRO A 169 -3.44 15.17 1.23
C PRO A 169 -4.83 15.57 1.77
N MET A 170 -4.99 16.83 2.20
CA MET A 170 -6.26 17.31 2.79
C MET A 170 -7.46 17.34 1.84
N ASN A 171 -7.22 17.37 0.52
CA ASN A 171 -8.27 17.52 -0.51
C ASN A 171 -8.63 16.20 -1.21
N MET A 172 -7.99 15.09 -0.86
CA MET A 172 -8.32 13.80 -1.46
C MET A 172 -9.45 13.18 -0.66
N LYS A 173 -10.67 13.34 -1.16
CA LYS A 173 -11.88 12.70 -0.61
C LYS A 173 -11.55 11.25 -0.29
N CYS A 174 -11.97 10.79 0.89
CA CYS A 174 -11.94 9.39 1.27
C CYS A 174 -12.31 8.51 0.08
N PRO A 175 -11.39 7.67 -0.42
CA PRO A 175 -11.62 6.96 -1.67
C PRO A 175 -12.87 6.10 -1.52
N ILE A 176 -13.87 6.36 -2.38
CA ILE A 176 -15.01 5.48 -2.54
C ILE A 176 -14.62 4.50 -3.64
N THR A 177 -14.35 3.26 -3.27
CA THR A 177 -13.93 2.22 -4.21
C THR A 177 -15.18 1.51 -4.75
N PRO A 178 -15.35 1.42 -6.09
CA PRO A 178 -16.46 0.67 -6.66
C PRO A 178 -16.28 -0.83 -6.38
N ALA A 179 -17.36 -1.50 -5.96
CA ALA A 179 -17.35 -2.95 -5.77
C ALA A 179 -17.39 -3.66 -7.14
N ASN A 180 -16.24 -4.17 -7.60
CA ASN A 180 -16.17 -4.87 -8.89
C ASN A 180 -16.45 -6.37 -8.74
N VAL A 181 -17.75 -6.73 -8.72
CA VAL A 181 -18.23 -8.11 -8.54
C VAL A 181 -17.69 -9.03 -9.63
N SER A 182 -17.69 -8.58 -10.89
CA SER A 182 -17.25 -9.39 -12.03
C SER A 182 -15.80 -9.86 -11.87
N ARG A 183 -14.90 -8.96 -11.44
CA ARG A 183 -13.48 -9.29 -11.21
C ARG A 183 -13.29 -10.24 -10.02
N VAL A 184 -14.00 -10.00 -8.91
CA VAL A 184 -13.89 -10.85 -7.72
C VAL A 184 -14.43 -12.25 -7.98
N CYS A 185 -15.44 -12.37 -8.85
CA CYS A 185 -16.12 -13.63 -9.13
C CYS A 185 -15.67 -14.32 -10.42
N GLU A 186 -14.64 -13.82 -11.10
CA GLU A 186 -14.10 -14.45 -12.29
C GLU A 186 -13.43 -15.79 -11.91
N GLY A 187 -13.99 -16.91 -12.39
CA GLY A 187 -13.47 -18.25 -12.11
C GLY A 187 -13.78 -18.81 -10.71
N ASN A 188 -14.47 -18.06 -9.86
CA ASN A 188 -14.79 -18.47 -8.48
C ASN A 188 -16.23 -18.99 -8.39
N ALA A 189 -16.41 -20.31 -8.55
CA ALA A 189 -17.70 -20.97 -8.42
C ALA A 189 -18.13 -21.08 -6.95
N SER A 190 -19.35 -20.63 -6.61
CA SER A 190 -19.89 -20.69 -5.25
C SER A 190 -20.91 -21.81 -5.04
N ASP A 191 -21.07 -22.73 -6.01
CA ASP A 191 -22.15 -23.71 -6.04
C ASP A 191 -22.13 -24.68 -4.85
N SER A 192 -20.94 -25.12 -4.43
CA SER A 192 -20.77 -26.00 -3.27
C SER A 192 -21.15 -25.31 -1.97
N LEU A 193 -20.76 -24.04 -1.80
CA LEU A 193 -21.15 -23.23 -0.64
C LEU A 193 -22.65 -22.95 -0.63
N GLN A 194 -23.22 -22.61 -1.80
CA GLN A 194 -24.65 -22.37 -1.98
C GLN A 194 -25.47 -23.59 -1.54
N SER A 195 -25.05 -24.79 -1.95
CA SER A 195 -25.68 -26.06 -1.57
C SER A 195 -25.59 -26.34 -0.07
N TYR A 196 -24.45 -26.02 0.56
CA TYR A 196 -24.29 -26.15 2.00
C TYR A 196 -25.20 -25.18 2.77
N LEU A 197 -25.23 -23.91 2.37
CA LEU A 197 -26.05 -22.89 3.02
C LEU A 197 -27.55 -23.15 2.86
N ALA A 198 -27.97 -23.83 1.79
CA ALA A 198 -29.36 -24.22 1.57
C ALA A 198 -29.82 -25.39 2.48
N THR A 199 -28.88 -26.22 2.96
CA THR A 199 -29.18 -27.43 3.75
C THR A 199 -28.88 -27.27 5.24
N SER A 200 -27.97 -26.36 5.59
CA SER A 200 -27.55 -26.09 6.97
C SER A 200 -28.53 -25.15 7.69
N ASN A 201 -28.97 -25.55 8.88
CA ASN A 201 -29.73 -24.71 9.81
C ASN A 201 -28.87 -24.19 10.97
N THR A 202 -27.54 -24.23 10.84
CA THR A 202 -26.62 -23.83 11.92
C THR A 202 -26.20 -22.39 11.79
N ALA A 203 -26.07 -21.68 12.92
CA ALA A 203 -25.59 -20.30 12.97
C ALA A 203 -24.08 -20.14 12.62
N ASN A 204 -23.39 -21.25 12.33
CA ASN A 204 -21.96 -21.25 12.00
C ASN A 204 -21.74 -21.51 10.52
N VAL A 205 -20.81 -20.76 9.94
CA VAL A 205 -20.45 -20.93 8.54
C VAL A 205 -19.18 -21.77 8.40
N PRO A 206 -19.04 -22.55 7.31
CA PRO A 206 -17.89 -23.39 7.08
C PRO A 206 -16.64 -22.59 6.66
N CYS A 207 -15.63 -22.54 7.53
CA CYS A 207 -14.44 -21.71 7.32
C CYS A 207 -13.45 -22.20 6.26
N ASN A 208 -13.67 -23.40 5.71
CA ASN A 208 -12.86 -23.99 4.64
C ASN A 208 -13.12 -23.38 3.26
N PHE A 209 -14.29 -22.78 3.01
CA PHE A 209 -14.58 -22.05 1.77
C PHE A 209 -13.86 -20.71 1.74
N SER A 210 -13.32 -20.30 0.59
CA SER A 210 -12.63 -19.02 0.37
C SER A 210 -13.54 -17.81 0.60
N LEU A 211 -12.95 -16.63 0.81
CA LEU A 211 -13.73 -15.39 0.96
C LEU A 211 -14.44 -15.01 -0.35
N GLU A 212 -13.82 -15.30 -1.49
CA GLU A 212 -14.40 -15.13 -2.83
C GLU A 212 -15.64 -15.99 -3.01
N GLU A 213 -15.62 -17.27 -2.61
CA GLU A 213 -16.81 -18.12 -2.67
C GLU A 213 -17.98 -17.51 -1.88
N TYR A 214 -17.73 -16.95 -0.70
CA TYR A 214 -18.75 -16.19 0.04
C TYR A 214 -19.19 -14.92 -0.69
N ALA A 215 -18.24 -14.13 -1.19
CA ALA A 215 -18.53 -12.89 -1.91
C ALA A 215 -19.37 -13.14 -3.18
N CYS A 216 -19.19 -14.28 -3.83
CA CYS A 216 -19.85 -14.65 -5.08
C CYS A 216 -21.15 -15.44 -4.90
N ALA A 217 -21.40 -16.04 -3.73
CA ALA A 217 -22.67 -16.68 -3.39
C ALA A 217 -23.85 -15.70 -3.28
N SER A 218 -25.09 -16.17 -3.39
CA SER A 218 -26.28 -15.28 -3.29
C SER A 218 -26.52 -14.71 -1.88
N LEU A 219 -26.21 -15.50 -0.84
CA LEU A 219 -26.34 -15.15 0.58
C LEU A 219 -27.72 -14.60 1.02
N THR A 220 -28.81 -15.00 0.36
CA THR A 220 -30.16 -14.43 0.59
C THR A 220 -30.69 -14.58 2.02
N ASN A 221 -30.36 -15.68 2.72
CA ASN A 221 -30.79 -15.95 4.11
C ASN A 221 -29.65 -15.82 5.11
N PHE A 222 -28.63 -15.02 4.80
CA PHE A 222 -27.45 -14.89 5.65
C PHE A 222 -27.75 -13.94 6.81
N THR A 223 -27.58 -14.41 8.06
CA THR A 223 -27.93 -13.67 9.27
C THR A 223 -26.70 -12.94 9.84
N ALA A 224 -26.94 -12.12 10.87
CA ALA A 224 -25.87 -11.50 11.64
C ALA A 224 -24.96 -12.55 12.33
N GLU A 225 -25.50 -13.68 12.81
CA GLU A 225 -24.67 -14.74 13.40
C GLU A 225 -23.76 -15.42 12.37
N HIS A 226 -24.28 -15.66 11.16
CA HIS A 226 -23.47 -16.19 10.05
C HIS A 226 -22.30 -15.25 9.72
N LEU A 227 -22.54 -13.94 9.69
CA LEU A 227 -21.48 -12.95 9.44
C LEU A 227 -20.47 -12.89 10.59
N VAL A 228 -20.91 -12.94 11.85
CA VAL A 228 -20.01 -13.06 13.01
C VAL A 228 -19.12 -14.30 12.89
N SER A 229 -19.71 -15.45 12.52
CA SER A 229 -18.99 -16.71 12.32
C SER A 229 -17.94 -16.58 11.20
N LEU A 230 -18.30 -15.94 10.08
CA LEU A 230 -17.40 -15.71 8.95
C LEU A 230 -16.22 -14.79 9.32
N LEU A 231 -16.51 -13.67 9.98
CA LEU A 231 -15.49 -12.72 10.45
C LEU A 231 -14.47 -13.42 11.37
N LYS A 232 -14.94 -14.28 12.28
CA LYS A 232 -14.06 -15.02 13.21
C LYS A 232 -13.00 -15.86 12.51
N CYS A 233 -13.31 -16.44 11.35
CA CYS A 233 -12.35 -17.31 10.67
C CYS A 233 -11.65 -16.71 9.47
N LYS A 234 -12.17 -15.64 8.88
CA LYS A 234 -11.52 -14.98 7.73
C LYS A 234 -10.61 -13.82 8.11
N LEU A 235 -10.87 -13.14 9.22
CA LEU A 235 -10.02 -12.02 9.66
C LEU A 235 -8.60 -12.43 10.11
N PRO A 236 -8.37 -13.56 10.81
CA PRO A 236 -7.01 -13.97 11.21
C PRO A 236 -6.15 -14.48 10.04
N GLY A 237 -6.76 -14.85 8.92
CA GLY A 237 -6.09 -15.51 7.81
C GLY A 237 -5.11 -14.61 7.06
N ASN A 238 -4.02 -15.19 6.56
CA ASN A 238 -3.03 -14.53 5.71
C ASN A 238 -3.36 -14.70 4.23
N SER A 239 -4.62 -14.47 3.86
CA SER A 239 -5.02 -14.61 2.48
C SER A 239 -4.63 -13.35 1.70
N SER A 240 -4.14 -13.54 0.47
CA SER A 240 -3.97 -12.49 -0.55
C SER A 240 -5.29 -11.84 -1.01
N HIS A 241 -6.39 -12.08 -0.28
CA HIS A 241 -7.73 -11.58 -0.62
C HIS A 241 -7.76 -10.07 -0.45
N SER A 242 -8.36 -9.43 -1.44
CA SER A 242 -8.26 -8.00 -1.66
C SER A 242 -9.28 -7.24 -0.81
N LYS A 243 -8.98 -5.99 -0.49
CA LYS A 243 -9.93 -5.01 0.09
C LYS A 243 -11.25 -5.03 -0.71
N GLU A 244 -11.17 -5.34 -2.00
CA GLU A 244 -12.26 -5.46 -2.95
C GLU A 244 -13.13 -6.71 -2.74
N THR A 245 -12.59 -7.86 -2.33
CA THR A 245 -13.39 -9.04 -1.96
C THR A 245 -14.23 -8.75 -0.71
N TRP A 246 -13.61 -8.15 0.32
CA TRP A 246 -14.34 -7.66 1.49
C TRP A 246 -15.40 -6.63 1.13
N LYS A 247 -15.07 -5.71 0.20
CA LYS A 247 -16.01 -4.71 -0.30
C LYS A 247 -17.25 -5.34 -0.94
N VAL A 248 -17.08 -6.30 -1.83
CA VAL A 248 -18.20 -7.02 -2.47
C VAL A 248 -19.06 -7.71 -1.42
N LEU A 249 -18.44 -8.48 -0.53
CA LEU A 249 -19.15 -9.24 0.51
C LEU A 249 -19.92 -8.34 1.48
N LEU A 250 -19.27 -7.34 2.09
CA LEU A 250 -19.89 -6.48 3.11
C LEU A 250 -20.92 -5.51 2.52
N THR A 251 -20.76 -5.12 1.25
CA THR A 251 -21.79 -4.37 0.53
C THR A 251 -23.03 -5.23 0.33
N LYS A 252 -22.86 -6.51 -0.07
CA LYS A 252 -23.98 -7.46 -0.21
C LYS A 252 -24.68 -7.73 1.13
N LEU A 253 -23.92 -7.82 2.22
CA LEU A 253 -24.42 -8.09 3.58
C LEU A 253 -24.73 -6.82 4.38
N THR A 254 -24.94 -5.68 3.71
CA THR A 254 -25.14 -4.39 4.38
C THR A 254 -26.29 -4.41 5.38
N SER A 255 -27.39 -5.12 5.09
CA SER A 255 -28.58 -5.16 5.97
C SER A 255 -28.31 -5.79 7.34
N VAL A 256 -27.38 -6.74 7.42
CA VAL A 256 -27.06 -7.49 8.66
C VAL A 256 -25.74 -7.04 9.31
N LEU A 257 -24.94 -6.22 8.63
CA LEU A 257 -23.61 -5.81 9.06
C LEU A 257 -23.60 -5.15 10.44
N ASP A 258 -24.49 -4.18 10.67
CA ASP A 258 -24.53 -3.42 11.92
C ASP A 258 -24.78 -4.32 13.14
N GLN A 259 -25.77 -5.22 13.03
CA GLN A 259 -26.08 -6.19 14.07
C GLN A 259 -24.93 -7.18 14.27
N ALA A 260 -24.30 -7.63 13.19
CA ALA A 260 -23.14 -8.51 13.27
C ALA A 260 -21.97 -7.83 13.99
N LEU A 261 -21.69 -6.56 13.72
CA LEU A 261 -20.63 -5.80 14.41
C LEU A 261 -20.96 -5.57 15.89
N ASP A 262 -22.22 -5.28 16.21
CA ASP A 262 -22.69 -5.18 17.60
C ASP A 262 -22.42 -6.52 18.35
N MET A 263 -22.75 -7.66 17.74
CA MET A 263 -22.47 -8.99 18.30
C MET A 263 -20.97 -9.32 18.37
N PHE A 264 -20.21 -8.94 17.34
CA PHE A 264 -18.78 -9.22 17.22
C PHE A 264 -17.97 -8.48 18.29
N SER A 265 -18.39 -7.26 18.63
CA SER A 265 -17.73 -6.41 19.66
C SER A 265 -17.67 -7.04 21.06
N ASN A 266 -18.56 -7.99 21.35
CA ASN A 266 -18.61 -8.70 22.64
C ASN A 266 -17.48 -9.74 22.82
N MET A 267 -16.63 -9.96 21.81
CA MET A 267 -15.49 -10.87 21.95
C MET A 267 -14.40 -10.27 22.84
N SER A 268 -13.75 -11.13 23.63
CA SER A 268 -12.79 -10.72 24.68
C SER A 268 -11.38 -10.42 24.18
N LYS A 269 -11.04 -10.77 22.93
CA LYS A 269 -9.70 -10.59 22.38
C LYS A 269 -9.74 -9.82 21.06
N PRO A 270 -8.83 -8.86 20.84
CA PRO A 270 -8.69 -8.19 19.56
C PRO A 270 -8.33 -9.23 18.49
N VAL A 271 -8.88 -9.04 17.30
CA VAL A 271 -8.55 -9.87 16.14
C VAL A 271 -7.33 -9.24 15.48
N ILE A 272 -6.24 -9.99 15.42
CA ILE A 272 -5.00 -9.56 14.79
C ILE A 272 -4.82 -10.41 13.55
N GLY A 273 -4.75 -9.75 12.39
CA GLY A 273 -4.59 -10.41 11.10
C GLY A 273 -4.50 -9.38 9.97
N PRO A 274 -3.85 -9.73 8.86
CA PRO A 274 -3.65 -8.81 7.74
C PRO A 274 -4.96 -8.36 7.08
N ALA A 275 -6.02 -9.18 7.18
CA ALA A 275 -7.33 -8.86 6.65
C ALA A 275 -8.15 -7.88 7.54
N VAL A 276 -7.72 -7.63 8.79
CA VAL A 276 -8.48 -6.81 9.74
C VAL A 276 -8.50 -5.34 9.33
N SER A 277 -7.36 -4.81 8.91
CA SER A 277 -7.25 -3.43 8.40
C SER A 277 -8.08 -3.24 7.13
N GLN A 278 -8.03 -4.20 6.21
CA GLN A 278 -8.80 -4.18 4.96
C GLN A 278 -10.32 -4.20 5.22
N ALA A 279 -10.79 -5.08 6.11
CA ALA A 279 -12.20 -5.12 6.49
C ALA A 279 -12.63 -3.82 7.19
N LEU A 280 -11.79 -3.27 8.08
CA LEU A 280 -12.04 -2.00 8.74
C LEU A 280 -12.14 -0.84 7.74
N ASP A 281 -11.25 -0.76 6.77
CA ASP A 281 -11.30 0.24 5.71
C ASP A 281 -12.62 0.17 4.94
N VAL A 282 -13.04 -1.04 4.57
CA VAL A 282 -14.31 -1.26 3.87
C VAL A 282 -15.48 -0.80 4.72
N ILE A 283 -15.53 -1.21 6.00
CA ILE A 283 -16.58 -0.78 6.95
C ILE A 283 -16.58 0.74 7.09
N GLY A 284 -15.39 1.34 7.20
CA GLY A 284 -15.19 2.78 7.20
C GLY A 284 -15.84 3.42 5.97
N GLU A 285 -15.58 2.89 4.79
CA GLU A 285 -16.13 3.42 3.54
C GLU A 285 -17.66 3.28 3.41
N ILE A 286 -18.23 2.12 3.76
CA ILE A 286 -19.67 1.86 3.60
C ILE A 286 -20.52 2.39 4.77
N ARG A 287 -19.92 2.70 5.91
CA ARG A 287 -20.61 3.20 7.11
C ARG A 287 -20.06 4.53 7.62
N VAL A 288 -18.87 4.52 8.22
CA VAL A 288 -18.33 5.66 8.99
C VAL A 288 -18.18 6.91 8.12
N ASN A 289 -17.65 6.76 6.91
CA ASN A 289 -17.41 7.86 5.98
C ASN A 289 -18.70 8.48 5.44
N ARG A 290 -19.84 7.80 5.61
CA ARG A 290 -21.17 8.22 5.15
C ARG A 290 -22.04 8.82 6.27
N LEU A 291 -21.52 8.90 7.50
CA LEU A 291 -22.21 9.59 8.59
C LEU A 291 -22.39 11.07 8.24
N THR A 292 -23.55 11.63 8.59
CA THR A 292 -23.83 13.06 8.43
C THR A 292 -23.10 13.89 9.49
N ASP A 293 -22.95 15.19 9.26
CA ASP A 293 -22.34 16.10 10.24
C ASP A 293 -23.06 16.08 11.60
N ASP A 294 -24.40 15.96 11.60
CA ASP A 294 -25.18 15.81 12.83
C ASP A 294 -24.83 14.51 13.57
N GLN A 295 -24.68 13.40 12.84
CA GLN A 295 -24.28 12.11 13.41
C GLN A 295 -22.82 12.10 13.91
N LEU A 296 -21.93 12.84 13.25
CA LEU A 296 -20.53 13.01 13.68
C LEU A 296 -20.40 13.83 14.97
N ARG A 297 -21.42 14.63 15.29
CA ARG A 297 -21.52 15.46 16.50
C ARG A 297 -22.35 14.82 17.61
N ASP A 298 -22.95 13.66 17.35
CA ASP A 298 -23.70 12.88 18.33
C ASP A 298 -22.78 11.87 19.04
N SER A 299 -22.54 12.07 20.34
CA SER A 299 -21.67 11.21 21.16
C SER A 299 -22.19 9.79 21.29
N ASP A 300 -23.51 9.56 21.28
CA ASP A 300 -24.06 8.22 21.36
C ASP A 300 -23.82 7.45 20.07
N VAL A 301 -23.95 8.11 18.93
CA VAL A 301 -23.64 7.53 17.62
C VAL A 301 -22.16 7.19 17.51
N ILE A 302 -21.27 8.12 17.84
CA ILE A 302 -19.81 7.90 17.74
C ILE A 302 -19.34 6.84 18.72
N ARG A 303 -19.80 6.87 19.99
CA ARG A 303 -19.50 5.81 20.97
C ARG A 303 -19.95 4.44 20.51
N LYS A 304 -21.15 4.33 19.91
CA LYS A 304 -21.66 3.07 19.38
C LYS A 304 -20.76 2.53 18.25
N TRP A 305 -20.23 3.39 17.40
CA TRP A 305 -19.31 2.99 16.34
C TRP A 305 -17.92 2.64 16.85
N PHE A 306 -17.26 3.53 17.58
CA PHE A 306 -15.83 3.40 17.89
C PHE A 306 -15.56 2.57 19.16
N SER A 307 -16.29 2.83 20.25
CA SER A 307 -16.16 2.07 21.50
C SER A 307 -16.99 0.77 21.48
N GLY A 308 -17.95 0.66 20.55
CA GLY A 308 -18.74 -0.55 20.29
C GLY A 308 -18.26 -1.32 19.05
N ARG A 309 -18.93 -1.10 17.92
CA ARG A 309 -18.85 -1.90 16.68
C ARG A 309 -17.43 -2.13 16.16
N LEU A 310 -16.59 -1.11 16.18
CA LEU A 310 -15.24 -1.13 15.58
C LEU A 310 -14.15 -1.43 16.60
N ARG A 311 -14.46 -1.52 17.90
CA ARG A 311 -13.48 -1.65 18.98
C ARG A 311 -12.41 -2.72 18.73
N LEU A 312 -12.80 -3.89 18.21
CA LEU A 312 -11.88 -5.00 17.95
C LEU A 312 -11.04 -4.85 16.68
N PHE A 313 -11.41 -3.92 15.80
CA PHE A 313 -10.72 -3.63 14.55
C PHE A 313 -9.73 -2.48 14.68
N LEU A 314 -10.02 -1.50 15.57
CA LEU A 314 -9.23 -0.27 15.75
C LEU A 314 -7.71 -0.48 15.98
N PRO A 315 -7.24 -1.54 16.69
CA PRO A 315 -5.80 -1.80 16.81
C PRO A 315 -5.09 -2.05 15.48
N SER A 316 -5.84 -2.39 14.43
CA SER A 316 -5.33 -2.63 13.06
C SER A 316 -5.73 -1.49 12.10
N ALA A 317 -6.05 -0.29 12.59
CA ALA A 317 -6.44 0.83 11.74
C ALA A 317 -5.35 1.19 10.73
N SER A 318 -5.72 1.29 9.45
CA SER A 318 -4.81 1.71 8.39
C SER A 318 -4.57 3.22 8.43
N GLY A 319 -3.46 3.67 7.82
CA GLY A 319 -3.22 5.09 7.57
C GLY A 319 -4.37 5.76 6.81
N GLY A 320 -4.92 5.07 5.80
CA GLY A 320 -6.07 5.54 5.03
C GLY A 320 -7.33 5.73 5.88
N PHE A 321 -7.66 4.79 6.75
CA PHE A 321 -8.81 4.90 7.67
C PHE A 321 -8.65 6.08 8.62
N LEU A 322 -7.47 6.21 9.25
CA LEU A 322 -7.17 7.29 10.20
C LEU A 322 -7.16 8.66 9.52
N HIS A 323 -6.54 8.76 8.34
CA HIS A 323 -6.57 9.98 7.55
C HIS A 323 -8.01 10.37 7.20
N CYS A 324 -8.81 9.41 6.74
CA CYS A 324 -10.22 9.65 6.47
C CYS A 324 -10.99 10.18 7.67
N LEU A 325 -10.79 9.59 8.84
CA LEU A 325 -11.42 10.05 10.07
C LEU A 325 -10.97 11.45 10.47
N SER A 326 -9.68 11.78 10.27
CA SER A 326 -9.12 13.11 10.59
C SER A 326 -9.76 14.25 9.79
N THR A 327 -10.34 13.94 8.62
CA THR A 327 -11.05 14.93 7.79
C THR A 327 -12.52 15.14 8.20
N LYS A 328 -13.03 14.37 9.17
CA LYS A 328 -14.43 14.44 9.60
C LYS A 328 -14.67 15.56 10.61
N ASN A 329 -15.88 16.11 10.57
CA ASN A 329 -16.32 17.21 11.43
C ASN A 329 -16.70 16.72 12.85
N LEU A 330 -15.75 16.09 13.55
CA LEU A 330 -15.92 15.65 14.94
C LEU A 330 -15.85 16.85 15.90
N SER A 331 -16.67 16.82 16.94
CA SER A 331 -16.58 17.74 18.08
C SER A 331 -15.56 17.21 19.10
N CYS A 332 -15.14 18.05 20.07
CA CYS A 332 -14.30 17.57 21.17
C CYS A 332 -14.99 16.46 21.97
N ASP A 333 -16.31 16.57 22.20
CA ASP A 333 -17.08 15.59 22.97
C ASP A 333 -17.19 14.25 22.25
N THR A 334 -17.34 14.28 20.92
CA THR A 334 -17.39 13.06 20.11
C THR A 334 -16.01 12.44 19.89
N TYR A 335 -14.95 13.25 19.80
CA TYR A 335 -13.56 12.76 19.75
C TYR A 335 -13.15 11.99 21.01
N GLN A 336 -13.72 12.32 22.17
CA GLN A 336 -13.40 11.68 23.45
C GLN A 336 -14.08 10.30 23.66
N GLN A 337 -14.97 9.87 22.76
CA GLN A 337 -15.67 8.59 22.86
C GLN A 337 -14.87 7.43 22.26
#